data_AF-A0A2A4ZED5-F1
#
_entry.id   AF-A0A2A4ZED5-F1
#
_cell.length_a   1.000
_cell.length_b   1.000
_cell.length_c   1.000
_cell.angle_alpha   90.00
_cell.angle_beta   90.00
_cell.angle_gamma   90.00
#
_symmetry.space_group_name_H-M   'P 1'
#
loop_
_entity.id
_entity.type
_entity.pdbx_description
1 polymer ?
#
loop_
_entity_poly.entity_id
_entity_poly.type
_entity_poly.pdbx_seq_one_letter_code
_entity_poly.pdbx_strand_id
1 'polypeptide(L)'
;MGFIHLLFVVINFRTLGRLYALLNQRFPGTVDRLWASQPFMTRVDMVLGPAVFAERAMLLNLAVAQPQYLPPVIMGDDQIADLVFKLNQRWTAKIYRLISSLVGIS
;
A
#
# COMPACT_ATOMS: atom_id res chain seq x y z
N MET A 1 6.74 11.60 7.44
CA MET A 1 6.52 10.31 6.74
C MET A 1 6.35 10.47 5.23
N GLY A 2 5.76 11.57 4.76
CA GLY A 2 5.46 11.77 3.34
C GLY A 2 6.59 11.52 2.32
N PHE A 3 7.80 12.01 2.59
CA PHE A 3 8.96 11.79 1.70
C PHE A 3 9.41 10.32 1.67
N ILE A 4 9.26 9.60 2.79
CA ILE A 4 9.59 8.18 2.88
C ILE A 4 8.56 7.37 2.07
N HIS A 5 7.27 7.64 2.22
CA HIS A 5 6.23 7.03 1.39
C HIS A 5 6.49 7.30 -0.10
N LEU A 6 6.82 8.53 -0.49
CA LEU A 6 7.17 8.86 -1.87
C LEU A 6 8.35 7.99 -2.37
N LEU A 7 9.45 7.93 -1.62
CA LEU A 7 10.63 7.14 -2.01
C LEU A 7 10.28 5.67 -2.23
N PHE A 8 9.58 5.04 -1.29
CA PHE A 8 9.22 3.63 -1.40
C PHE A 8 8.16 3.36 -2.47
N VAL A 9 7.24 4.30 -2.71
CA VAL A 9 6.31 4.25 -3.83
C VAL A 9 7.04 4.34 -5.16
N VAL A 10 8.04 5.22 -5.29
CA VAL A 10 8.85 5.33 -6.52
C VAL A 10 9.64 4.05 -6.78
N ILE A 11 10.28 3.47 -5.75
CA ILE A 11 11.02 2.20 -5.87
C ILE A 11 10.10 1.05 -6.29
N ASN A 12 8.86 1.04 -5.81
CA ASN A 12 7.88 0.00 -6.10
C ASN A 12 6.83 0.43 -7.14
N PHE A 13 7.10 1.50 -7.89
CA PHE A 13 6.09 2.18 -8.69
C PHE A 13 5.41 1.27 -9.71
N ARG A 14 6.21 0.43 -10.38
CA ARG A 14 5.70 -0.55 -11.36
C ARG A 14 4.84 -1.63 -10.71
N THR A 15 5.27 -2.18 -9.58
CA THR A 15 4.52 -3.24 -8.87
C THR A 15 3.23 -2.70 -8.29
N LEU A 16 3.27 -1.53 -7.65
CA LEU A 16 2.10 -0.84 -7.12
C LEU A 16 1.12 -0.43 -8.22
N GLY A 17 1.63 0.00 -9.39
CA GLY A 17 0.78 0.31 -10.54
C GLY A 17 0.07 -0.91 -11.10
N ARG A 18 0.75 -2.06 -11.18
CA ARG A 18 0.13 -3.33 -11.56
C ARG A 18 -0.91 -3.76 -10.54
N LEU A 19 -0.61 -3.67 -9.25
CA LEU A 19 -1.53 -4.01 -8.17
C LEU A 19 -2.79 -3.15 -8.23
N TYR A 20 -2.62 -1.83 -8.39
CA TYR A 20 -3.73 -0.90 -8.56
C TYR A 20 -4.62 -1.24 -9.77
N ALA A 21 -4.00 -1.47 -10.93
CA ALA A 21 -4.74 -1.81 -12.15
C ALA A 21 -5.50 -3.15 -12.02
N LEU A 22 -4.85 -4.17 -11.46
CA LEU A 22 -5.46 -5.48 -11.20
C LEU A 22 -6.62 -5.38 -10.22
N LEU A 23 -6.46 -4.62 -9.14
CA LEU A 23 -7.53 -4.39 -8.16
C LEU A 23 -8.73 -3.71 -8.80
N ASN A 24 -8.53 -2.67 -9.61
CA ASN A 24 -9.63 -1.99 -10.30
C ASN A 24 -10.28 -2.85 -11.39
N GLN A 25 -9.53 -3.75 -12.02
CA GLN A 25 -10.06 -4.65 -13.04
C GLN A 25 -10.86 -5.81 -12.43
N ARG A 26 -10.36 -6.44 -11.37
CA ARG A 26 -10.95 -7.63 -10.75
C ARG A 26 -11.98 -7.29 -9.67
N PHE A 27 -11.78 -6.19 -8.96
CA PHE A 27 -12.62 -5.75 -7.85
C PHE A 27 -12.92 -4.25 -7.97
N PRO A 28 -13.79 -3.84 -8.91
CA PRO A 28 -14.10 -2.43 -9.15
C PRO A 28 -14.51 -1.68 -7.88
N GLY A 29 -13.99 -0.46 -7.70
CA GLY A 29 -14.26 0.40 -6.54
C GLY A 29 -13.64 -0.08 -5.21
N THR A 30 -12.79 -1.11 -5.24
CA THR A 30 -12.16 -1.62 -4.01
C THR A 30 -11.03 -0.74 -3.53
N VAL A 31 -10.24 -0.15 -4.42
CA VAL A 31 -9.19 0.79 -4.01
C VAL A 31 -9.79 2.01 -3.33
N ASP A 32 -10.88 2.56 -3.88
CA ASP A 32 -11.59 3.70 -3.29
C ASP A 32 -12.17 3.37 -1.91
N ARG A 33 -12.75 2.17 -1.76
CA ARG A 33 -13.26 1.70 -0.46
C ARG A 33 -12.15 1.50 0.55
N LEU A 34 -11.02 0.91 0.13
CA LEU A 34 -9.84 0.77 0.99
C LEU A 34 -9.32 2.15 1.42
N TRP A 35 -9.29 3.11 0.51
CA TRP A 35 -8.90 4.49 0.80
C TRP A 35 -9.84 5.17 1.79
N ALA A 36 -11.15 5.06 1.56
CA ALA A 36 -12.17 5.60 2.44
C ALA A 36 -12.17 4.93 3.84
N SER A 37 -11.70 3.69 3.94
CA SER A 37 -11.59 2.96 5.21
C SER A 37 -10.37 3.34 6.06
N GLN A 38 -9.38 4.04 5.48
CA GLN A 38 -8.19 4.45 6.23
C GLN A 38 -8.55 5.49 7.31
N PRO A 39 -7.93 5.45 8.51
CA PRO A 39 -8.09 6.50 9.52
C PRO A 39 -7.74 7.88 8.95
N PHE A 40 -8.44 8.92 9.41
CA PHE A 40 -8.24 10.28 8.90
C PHE A 40 -6.77 10.74 9.02
N MET A 41 -6.13 10.47 10.15
CA MET A 41 -4.71 10.81 10.37
C MET A 41 -3.77 10.10 9.38
N THR A 42 -4.07 8.84 9.03
CA THR A 42 -3.32 8.08 8.02
C THR A 42 -3.51 8.66 6.62
N ARG A 43 -4.73 9.09 6.28
CA ARG A 43 -5.00 9.79 5.01
C ARG A 43 -4.26 11.11 4.93
N VAL A 44 -4.27 11.90 6.01
CA VAL A 44 -3.56 13.19 6.07
C VAL A 44 -2.05 12.98 5.90
N ASP A 45 -1.45 12.00 6.57
CA ASP A 45 -0.01 11.71 6.43
C ASP A 45 0.38 11.22 5.02
N MET A 46 -0.50 10.43 4.38
CA MET A 46 -0.32 9.98 3.00
C MET A 46 -0.53 11.11 1.97
N VAL A 47 -1.42 12.06 2.23
CA VAL A 47 -1.71 13.20 1.34
C VAL A 47 -0.67 14.31 1.49
N LEU A 48 -0.19 14.59 2.70
CA LEU A 48 0.85 15.60 2.96
C LEU A 48 2.26 15.17 2.51
N GLY A 49 2.40 13.94 2.04
CA GLY A 49 3.61 13.42 1.40
C GLY A 49 3.56 13.48 -0.13
N PRO A 50 3.26 12.34 -0.80
CA PRO A 50 3.05 12.31 -2.23
C PRO A 50 1.55 12.42 -2.55
N ALA A 51 0.97 13.62 -2.51
CA ALA A 51 -0.44 13.82 -2.89
C ALA A 51 -0.78 13.19 -4.26
N VAL A 52 0.20 13.10 -5.17
CA VAL A 52 0.09 12.51 -6.51
C VAL A 52 -0.05 10.98 -6.51
N PHE A 53 0.35 10.29 -5.45
CA PHE A 53 0.38 8.82 -5.39
C PHE A 53 -0.27 8.23 -4.13
N ALA A 54 -1.25 8.94 -3.55
CA ALA A 54 -1.86 8.59 -2.26
C ALA A 54 -2.41 7.16 -2.23
N GLU A 55 -3.11 6.71 -3.28
CA GLU A 55 -3.64 5.35 -3.39
C GLU A 55 -2.53 4.28 -3.45
N ARG A 56 -1.43 4.58 -4.14
CA ARG A 56 -0.27 3.67 -4.22
C ARG A 56 0.48 3.61 -2.90
N ALA A 57 0.58 4.73 -2.19
CA ALA A 57 1.14 4.77 -0.84
C ALA A 57 0.29 3.96 0.13
N MET A 58 -1.04 4.06 0.05
CA MET A 58 -1.96 3.21 0.81
C MET A 58 -1.76 1.74 0.47
N LEU A 59 -1.72 1.37 -0.82
CA LEU A 59 -1.52 -0.02 -1.22
C LEU A 59 -0.17 -0.57 -0.73
N LEU A 60 0.88 0.23 -0.75
CA LEU A 60 2.16 -0.14 -0.15
C LEU A 60 2.04 -0.36 1.36
N ASN A 61 1.34 0.54 2.06
CA ASN A 61 1.12 0.42 3.50
C ASN A 61 0.34 -0.84 3.87
N LEU A 62 -0.77 -1.09 3.17
CA LEU A 62 -1.59 -2.28 3.35
C LEU A 62 -0.81 -3.55 3.00
N ALA A 63 -0.08 -3.57 1.88
CA ALA A 63 0.69 -4.75 1.51
C ALA A 63 1.79 -5.05 2.51
N VAL A 64 2.52 -4.04 2.99
CA VAL A 64 3.79 -4.24 3.71
C VAL A 64 3.68 -4.08 5.21
N ALA A 65 3.05 -3.00 5.68
CA ALA A 65 3.00 -2.65 7.10
C ALA A 65 1.76 -3.21 7.80
N GLN A 66 0.62 -3.26 7.09
CA GLN A 66 -0.66 -3.68 7.68
C GLN A 66 -1.43 -4.69 6.81
N PRO A 67 -0.84 -5.85 6.49
CA PRO A 67 -1.48 -6.86 5.65
C PRO A 67 -2.78 -7.41 6.24
N GLN A 68 -2.98 -7.31 7.56
CA GLN A 68 -4.21 -7.71 8.24
C GLN A 68 -5.46 -6.93 7.79
N TYR A 69 -5.29 -5.74 7.21
CA TYR A 69 -6.41 -4.95 6.69
C TYR A 69 -6.68 -5.19 5.20
N LEU A 70 -5.96 -6.10 4.54
CA LEU A 70 -6.30 -6.56 3.21
C LEU A 70 -7.47 -7.56 3.28
N PRO A 71 -8.60 -7.30 2.60
CA PRO A 71 -9.71 -8.24 2.53
C PRO A 71 -9.27 -9.63 2.05
N PRO A 72 -9.68 -10.73 2.72
CA PRO A 72 -9.32 -12.09 2.31
C PRO A 72 -9.73 -12.42 0.87
N VAL A 73 -10.86 -11.87 0.42
CA VAL A 73 -11.35 -12.02 -0.97
C VAL A 73 -10.36 -11.49 -2.01
N ILE A 74 -9.60 -10.45 -1.68
CA ILE A 74 -8.56 -9.89 -2.56
C ILE A 74 -7.32 -10.79 -2.57
N MET A 75 -6.93 -11.30 -1.40
CA MET A 75 -5.79 -12.21 -1.26
C MET A 75 -6.04 -13.61 -1.83
N GLY A 76 -7.30 -13.95 -2.13
CA GLY A 76 -7.66 -15.18 -2.85
C GLY A 76 -7.41 -15.12 -4.36
N ASP A 77 -7.09 -13.96 -4.94
CA ASP A 77 -6.64 -13.84 -6.32
C ASP A 77 -5.13 -14.03 -6.40
N ASP A 78 -4.68 -15.09 -7.10
CA ASP A 78 -3.27 -15.48 -7.18
C ASP A 78 -2.35 -14.37 -7.73
N GLN A 79 -2.84 -13.56 -8.67
CA GLN A 79 -2.04 -12.49 -9.26
C GLN A 79 -1.86 -11.32 -8.30
N ILE A 80 -2.91 -10.99 -7.54
CA ILE A 80 -2.84 -9.96 -6.51
C ILE A 80 -1.98 -10.45 -5.34
N ALA A 81 -2.15 -11.69 -4.90
CA ALA A 81 -1.36 -12.30 -3.84
C ALA A 81 0.15 -12.32 -4.19
N ASP A 82 0.52 -12.69 -5.42
CA ASP A 82 1.91 -12.66 -5.90
C ASP A 82 2.50 -11.24 -5.88
N LEU A 83 1.73 -10.22 -6.27
CA LEU A 83 2.18 -8.83 -6.22
C LEU A 83 2.37 -8.34 -4.78
N VAL A 84 1.45 -8.66 -3.88
CA VAL A 84 1.57 -8.34 -2.44
C VAL A 84 2.77 -9.06 -1.82
N PHE A 85 3.00 -10.32 -2.20
CA PHE A 85 4.14 -11.09 -1.73
C PHE A 85 5.47 -10.51 -2.24
N LYS A 86 5.54 -10.13 -3.52
CA LYS A 86 6.71 -9.44 -4.12
C LYS A 86 7.01 -8.11 -3.44
N LEU A 87 5.98 -7.35 -3.05
CA LEU A 87 6.16 -6.12 -2.27
C LEU A 87 6.74 -6.44 -0.90
N ASN A 88 6.29 -7.51 -0.23
CA ASN A 88 6.76 -7.94 1.09
C ASN A 88 8.15 -8.57 1.15
N GLN A 89 8.59 -9.26 0.09
CA GLN A 89 9.87 -9.96 0.11
C GLN A 89 11.09 -9.05 -0.10
N ARG A 90 10.90 -7.83 -0.61
CA ARG A 90 12.01 -6.92 -0.89
C ARG A 90 12.65 -6.42 0.41
N TRP A 91 13.97 -6.26 0.42
CA TRP A 91 14.70 -5.62 1.53
C TRP A 91 14.11 -4.24 1.91
N THR A 92 13.60 -3.51 0.92
CA THR A 92 12.87 -2.25 1.10
C THR A 92 11.64 -2.39 2.00
N ALA A 93 10.96 -3.54 2.00
CA ALA A 93 9.82 -3.79 2.87
C ALA A 93 10.21 -3.90 4.34
N LYS A 94 11.38 -4.51 4.63
CA LYS A 94 11.91 -4.56 6.01
C LYS A 94 12.20 -3.15 6.54
N ILE A 95 12.84 -2.32 5.72
CA ILE A 95 13.14 -0.92 6.06
C ILE A 95 11.84 -0.13 6.26
N TYR A 96 10.89 -0.29 5.34
CA TYR A 96 9.59 0.38 5.43
C TYR A 96 8.83 -0.02 6.70
N ARG A 97 8.74 -1.31 7.04
CA ARG A 97 8.11 -1.77 8.29
C ARG A 97 8.76 -1.16 9.53
N LEU A 98 10.10 -1.14 9.57
CA LEU A 98 10.84 -0.59 10.70
C LEU A 98 10.59 0.91 10.88
N ILE A 99 10.51 1.66 9.78
CA ILE A 99 10.15 3.08 9.83
C ILE A 99 8.67 3.25 10.25
N SER A 100 7.75 2.44 9.70
CA SER A 100 6.34 2.46 10.08
C SER A 100 6.14 2.16 11.58
N SER A 101 6.92 1.22 12.14
CA SER A 101 6.82 0.87 13.56
C SER A 101 7.39 1.93 14.49
N LEU A 102 8.48 2.60 14.09
CA LEU A 102 9.05 3.71 14.87
C LEU A 102 8.10 4.91 14.98
N VAL A 103 7.14 5.02 14.06
CA VAL A 103 6.19 6.13 14.00
C VAL A 103 4.78 5.71 14.48
N GLY A 104 4.62 4.48 14.96
CA GLY A 104 3.37 4.00 15.55
C GLY A 104 2.25 3.73 14.55
N ILE A 105 2.60 3.43 13.28
CA ILE A 105 1.66 3.11 12.21
C ILE A 105 1.61 1.59 11.93
N SER A 106 2.43 0.78 12.61
CA SER A 106 2.42 -0.69 12.51
C SER A 106 1.57 -1.35 13.59
#